data_AF-A0A564Y1I8-F1
#
_entry.id   AF-A0A564Y1I8-F1
#
_cell.length_a   1.000
_cell.length_b   1.000
_cell.length_c   1.000
_cell.angle_alpha   90.00
_cell.angle_beta   90.00
_cell.angle_gamma   90.00
#
_symmetry.space_group_name_H-M   'P 1'
#
loop_
_entity.id
_entity.type
_entity.pdbx_description
1 polymer ?
#
loop_
_entity_poly.entity_id
_entity_poly.type
_entity_poly.pdbx_seq_one_letter_code
_entity_poly.pdbx_strand_id
1 'polypeptide(L)' 'MVLNSLGVYSSEVYEAVSGRWSPLTSMIEERRLCAAVSIANSSVLVIGGIGRDQVGLRSTELLTQLAGEGGGGGGEK' A
#
# COMPACT_ATOMS: atom_id res chain seq x y z
N MET A 1 -26.19 10.93 6.42
CA MET A 1 -25.36 10.02 5.62
C MET A 1 -23.92 10.38 5.93
N VAL A 2 -23.19 9.52 6.65
CA VAL A 2 -21.87 9.85 7.19
C VAL A 2 -20.84 9.73 6.07
N LEU A 3 -20.28 10.85 5.62
CA LEU A 3 -19.04 10.88 4.83
C LEU A 3 -17.89 11.12 5.79
N ASN A 4 -17.49 10.08 6.53
CA ASN A 4 -16.16 10.08 7.12
C ASN A 4 -15.20 9.82 5.96
N SER A 5 -14.53 10.87 5.48
CA SER A 5 -13.37 10.72 4.62
C SER A 5 -12.24 10.11 5.47
N LEU A 6 -12.37 8.82 5.78
CA LEU A 6 -11.26 8.01 6.24
C LEU A 6 -10.25 8.07 5.11
N GLY A 7 -9.08 8.66 5.35
CA GLY A 7 -8.04 8.80 4.35
C GLY A 7 -7.72 7.42 3.76
N VAL A 8 -8.26 7.14 2.58
CA VAL A 8 -7.97 5.90 1.85
C VAL A 8 -6.62 6.13 1.18
N TYR A 9 -5.55 5.68 1.81
CA TYR A 9 -4.22 5.69 1.20
C TYR A 9 -4.11 4.44 0.33
N SER A 10 -4.19 4.63 -0.99
CA SER A 10 -4.09 3.52 -1.95
C SER A 10 -2.72 2.86 -1.88
N SER A 11 -2.69 1.55 -2.12
CA SER A 11 -1.46 0.77 -2.11
C SER A 11 -1.53 -0.29 -3.19
N GLU A 12 -0.45 -0.47 -3.91
CA GLU A 12 -0.34 -1.41 -5.03
C GLU A 12 1.02 -2.09 -5.00
N VAL A 13 1.09 -3.34 -5.47
CA VAL A 13 2.32 -4.11 -5.60
C VAL A 13 2.57 -4.45 -7.06
N TYR A 14 3.81 -4.27 -7.52
CA TYR A 14 4.23 -4.69 -8.85
C TYR A 14 4.71 -6.14 -8.82
N GLU A 15 4.07 -7.00 -9.61
CA GLU A 15 4.50 -8.37 -9.84
C GLU A 15 5.37 -8.43 -11.10
N ALA A 16 6.69 -8.61 -10.92
CA ALA A 16 7.64 -8.63 -12.04
C ALA A 16 7.44 -9.81 -13.01
N VAL A 17 6.87 -10.93 -12.54
CA VAL A 17 6.65 -12.12 -13.37
C VAL A 17 5.56 -11.88 -14.42
N SER A 18 4.45 -11.25 -14.03
CA SER A 18 3.35 -10.91 -14.93
C SER A 18 3.49 -9.52 -15.55
N GLY A 19 4.36 -8.68 -14.99
CA GLY A 19 4.54 -7.29 -15.38
C GLY A 19 3.34 -6.41 -15.01
N ARG A 20 2.57 -6.78 -13.99
CA ARG A 20 1.30 -6.12 -13.63
C ARG A 20 1.34 -5.52 -12.24
N TRP A 21 0.62 -4.43 -12.08
CA TRP A 21 0.26 -3.88 -10.78
C TRP A 21 -0.95 -4.62 -10.22
N SER A 22 -0.91 -4.92 -8.92
CA SER A 22 -2.02 -5.54 -8.19
C SER A 22 -2.41 -4.68 -6.99
N PRO A 23 -3.71 -4.46 -6.75
CA PRO A 23 -4.16 -3.67 -5.61
C PRO A 23 -3.87 -4.40 -4.29
N LEU A 24 -3.43 -3.64 -3.30
CA LEU A 24 -3.35 -4.05 -1.90
C LEU A 24 -4.48 -3.39 -1.10
N THR A 25 -4.74 -3.91 0.10
CA THR A 25 -5.53 -3.19 1.11
C THR A 25 -4.97 -1.79 1.34
N SER A 26 -5.85 -0.83 1.58
CA SER A 26 -5.44 0.54 1.89
C SER A 26 -4.71 0.62 3.22
N MET A 27 -3.74 1.54 3.32
CA MET A 27 -3.10 1.84 4.60
C MET A 27 -4.08 2.57 5.53
N ILE A 28 -3.92 2.34 6.82
CA ILE A 28 -4.68 2.98 7.90
C ILE A 28 -4.16 4.40 8.13
N GLU A 29 -2.86 4.62 8.00
CA GLU A 29 -2.22 5.94 8.08
C GLU A 29 -1.33 6.22 6.86
N GLU A 30 -1.13 7.51 6.55
CA GLU A 30 -0.21 7.92 5.49
C GLU A 30 1.21 7.49 5.88
N ARG A 31 1.92 6.80 5.00
CA ARG A 31 3.33 6.43 5.22
C ARG A 31 4.17 6.83 4.02
N ARG A 32 5.05 7.82 4.18
CA ARG A 32 6.09 8.16 3.21
C ARG A 32 7.44 7.66 3.69
N LEU A 33 8.36 7.37 2.77
CA LEU A 33 9.74 6.94 3.10
C LEU A 33 9.79 5.71 4.05
N CYS A 34 8.79 4.82 3.96
CA CYS A 34 8.74 3.57 4.71
C CYS A 34 9.57 2.48 4.02
N ALA A 35 9.96 1.46 4.78
CA ALA A 35 10.47 0.21 4.21
C ALA A 35 9.29 -0.73 3.89
N ALA A 36 9.35 -1.41 2.75
CA ALA A 36 8.35 -2.41 2.35
C ALA A 36 9.04 -3.75 2.10
N VAL A 37 8.51 -4.81 2.71
CA VAL A 37 9.02 -6.18 2.60
C VAL A 37 7.90 -7.09 2.13
N SER A 38 8.08 -7.72 0.97
CA SER A 38 7.16 -8.76 0.52
C SER A 38 7.32 -10.00 1.42
N ILE A 39 6.20 -10.48 1.91
CA ILE A 39 6.09 -11.68 2.73
C ILE A 39 5.21 -12.68 1.98
N ALA A 40 5.50 -13.97 2.15
CA ALA A 40 4.82 -15.05 1.45
C ALA A 40 3.28 -14.91 1.53
N ASN A 41 2.58 -15.44 0.54
CA ASN A 41 1.12 -15.38 0.41
C ASN A 41 0.59 -13.96 0.10
N SER A 42 1.12 -13.30 -0.94
CA SER A 42 0.54 -12.08 -1.51
C SER A 42 0.35 -10.94 -0.50
N SER A 43 1.29 -10.81 0.43
CA SER A 43 1.24 -9.80 1.48
C SER A 43 2.53 -8.96 1.51
N VAL A 44 2.42 -7.74 2.03
CA VAL A 44 3.53 -6.79 2.15
C VAL A 44 3.52 -6.22 3.56
N LEU A 45 4.63 -6.36 4.27
CA LEU A 45 4.86 -5.71 5.55
C LEU A 45 5.50 -4.34 5.30
N VAL A 46 4.82 -3.29 5.74
CA VAL A 46 5.29 -1.90 5.67
C VAL A 46 5.75 -1.48 7.07
N ILE A 47 6.97 -0.96 7.17
CA ILE A 47 7.64 -0.67 8.43
C ILE A 47 7.97 0.82 8.51
N GLY A 48 7.50 1.47 9.58
CA GLY A 48 7.80 2.86 9.89
C GLY A 48 7.33 3.83 8.81
N GLY A 49 8.19 4.81 8.49
CA GLY A 49 7.91 5.90 7.56
C GLY A 49 7.65 7.22 8.28
N ILE A 50 7.23 8.22 7.50
CA ILE A 50 6.86 9.55 7.93
C ILE A 50 5.35 9.70 7.71
N GLY A 51 4.65 10.01 8.80
CA GLY A 51 3.21 10.25 8.81
C GLY A 51 2.83 11.59 8.19
N ARG A 52 1.52 11.84 8.10
CA ARG A 52 0.96 13.11 7.61
C ARG A 52 1.45 14.33 8.40
N ASP A 53 1.67 14.17 9.69
CA ASP A 53 2.16 15.20 10.61
C ASP A 53 3.69 15.40 10.56
N GLN A 54 4.38 14.74 9.63
CA GLN A 54 5.83 14.75 9.47
C GLN A 54 6.59 14.10 10.65
N VAL A 55 5.91 13.30 11.46
CA VAL A 55 6.51 12.54 12.56
C VAL A 55 6.88 11.14 12.07
N GLY A 56 8.01 10.63 12.55
CA GLY A 56 8.45 9.26 12.30
C GLY A 56 7.53 8.25 12.96
N LEU A 57 6.97 7.34 12.16
CA LEU A 57 6.08 6.28 12.61
C LEU A 57 6.89 5.15 13.25
N ARG A 58 6.45 4.72 14.43
CA ARG A 58 7.00 3.57 15.17
C ARG A 58 6.07 2.34 15.09
N SER A 59 5.30 2.29 14.02
CA SER A 59 4.28 1.30 13.73
C SER A 59 4.66 0.52 12.48
N THR A 60 4.00 -0.63 12.30
CA THR A 60 4.08 -1.43 11.09
C THR A 60 2.67 -1.73 10.60
N GLU A 61 2.49 -1.85 9.30
CA GLU A 61 1.21 -2.26 8.69
C GLU A 61 1.41 -3.46 7.78
N LEU A 62 0.47 -4.40 7.86
CA LEU A 62 0.41 -5.57 6.99
C LEU A 62 -0.64 -5.29 5.91
N LEU A 63 -0.19 -5.23 4.67
CA LEU A 63 -1.05 -5.06 3.51
C LEU A 63 -1.23 -6.40 2.79
N THR A 64 -2.45 -6.72 2.39
CA THR A 64 -2.77 -7.96 1.66
C THR A 64 -3.29 -7.64 0.27
N GLN A 65 -2.96 -8.49 -0.70
CA GLN A 65 -3.48 -8.35 -2.06
C GLN A 65 -4.98 -8.57 -2.08
N LEU A 66 -5.71 -7.64 -2.71
CA LEU A 66 -7.13 -7.84 -2.98
C LEU A 66 -7.27 -8.74 -4.20
N ALA A 67 -8.16 -9.74 -4.13
CA ALA A 67 -8.47 -10.60 -5.26
C ALA A 67 -8.94 -9.73 -6.45
N GLY A 68 -8.20 -9.82 -7.55
CA GLY A 68 -8.05 -8.69 -8.46
C GLY A 68 -9.25 -8.36 -9.35
N GLU A 69 -9.49 -7.06 -9.50
CA GLU A 69 -9.79 -6.47 -10.81
C GLU A 69 -8.51 -5.72 -11.21
N GLY A 70 -7.85 -6.17 -12.28
CA GLY A 70 -6.54 -5.66 -12.66
C GLY A 70 -6.60 -4.17 -13.01
N GLY A 71 -6.07 -3.32 -12.14
CA GLY A 71 -5.90 -1.89 -12.40
C GLY A 71 -4.89 -1.69 -13.52
N GLY A 72 -5.37 -1.28 -14.70
CA GLY A 72 -4.54 -0.79 -15.79
C GLY A 72 -3.92 0.56 -15.43
N GLY A 73 -2.86 0.55 -14.64
CA GLY A 73 -2.04 1.74 -14.35
C GLY A 73 -0.84 1.79 -15.26
N GLY A 74 -0.98 2.42 -16.42
CA GLY A 74 0.13 2.74 -17.31
C GLY A 74 1.08 3.73 -16.65
N GLY A 75 2.28 3.26 -16.32
CA GLY A 75 3.42 4.09 -15.96
C GLY A 75 4.52 3.92 -17.00
N GLU A 76 4.39 4.60 -18.14
CA GLU A 76 5.53 4.82 -19.03
C GLU A 76 6.44 5.90 -18.42
N LYS A 77 7.69 5.51 -18.19
CA LYS A 77 8.97 6.26 -18.29
C LYS A 77 9.10 7.63 -17.60
#